data_AF-A0A6M1UGE3-F1
#
_entry.id   AF-A0A6M1UGE3-F1
#
_cell.length_a   1.000
_cell.length_b   1.000
_cell.length_c   1.000
_cell.angle_alpha   90.00
_cell.angle_beta   90.00
_cell.angle_gamma   90.00
#
_symmetry.space_group_name_H-M   'P 1'
#
loop_
_entity.id
_entity.type
_entity.pdbx_description
1 polymer ?
#
loop_
_entity_poly.entity_id
_entity_poly.type
_entity_poly.pdbx_seq_one_letter_code
_entity_poly.pdbx_strand_id
1 'polypeptide(L)'
;MQKARSPFWMMLPVIVLLTSCSVSGSSQGTAQPDYKSIKSMVIDILQTDEAKKAVAKMMKDEKFQESVVLDHDTVRTTLIQSIANPNNPQMKEAFRDPKFASVLAKTMKDEHKKVIKDLMKDPEYQRMLITVMRDPEFERNLLALMKSSAYRQQTKQIMMETLQSPIFQEQLMTLMTRATEEMLKPKSKGKKGNGGGGSAGGGG
;
A
#
# COMPACT_ATOMS: atom_id res chain seq x y z
N MET A 1 108.46 -19.56 33.07
CA MET A 1 108.38 -20.68 34.04
C MET A 1 106.94 -20.66 34.56
N GLN A 2 106.07 -21.67 34.48
CA GLN A 2 106.13 -23.09 34.17
C GLN A 2 104.88 -23.48 33.36
N LYS A 3 105.04 -24.47 32.49
CA LYS A 3 103.99 -25.19 31.76
C LYS A 3 103.26 -26.16 32.70
N ALA A 4 101.94 -26.26 32.60
CA ALA A 4 101.15 -27.42 33.04
C ALA A 4 100.13 -27.71 31.93
N ARG A 5 100.44 -28.58 30.97
CA ARG A 5 100.18 -30.04 30.93
C ARG A 5 98.73 -30.40 31.29
N SER A 6 97.96 -30.59 30.22
CA SER A 6 96.66 -31.25 30.07
C SER A 6 96.46 -32.52 30.90
N PRO A 7 95.19 -32.84 31.20
CA PRO A 7 94.64 -34.12 30.74
C PRO A 7 93.21 -33.94 30.19
N PHE A 8 93.06 -33.28 29.04
CA PHE A 8 91.80 -33.19 28.28
C PHE A 8 91.59 -34.40 27.35
N TRP A 9 92.49 -35.38 27.38
CA TRP A 9 92.52 -36.54 26.47
C TRP A 9 92.17 -37.85 27.19
N MET A 10 91.12 -37.83 28.01
CA MET A 10 90.60 -39.05 28.64
C MET A 10 89.10 -38.99 28.99
N MET A 11 88.36 -38.08 28.35
CA MET A 11 86.90 -37.89 28.48
C MET A 11 86.25 -37.69 27.10
N LEU A 12 86.57 -38.60 26.15
CA LEU A 12 85.98 -38.64 24.80
C LEU A 12 85.38 -40.00 24.35
N PRO A 13 85.50 -41.15 25.05
CA PRO A 13 84.86 -42.37 24.53
C PRO A 13 83.45 -42.65 25.09
N VAL A 14 82.87 -41.80 25.94
CA VAL A 14 81.58 -42.09 26.62
C VAL A 14 80.34 -41.58 25.87
N ILE A 15 80.49 -40.70 24.87
CA ILE A 15 79.35 -40.11 24.11
C ILE A 15 79.01 -40.92 22.83
N VAL A 16 79.84 -41.87 22.42
CA VAL A 16 79.61 -42.67 21.19
C VAL A 16 78.71 -43.89 21.42
N LEU A 17 78.47 -44.29 22.68
CA LEU A 17 77.67 -45.49 23.02
C LEU A 17 76.14 -45.27 23.11
N LEU A 18 75.63 -44.07 22.81
CA LEU A 18 74.19 -43.77 22.78
C LEU A 18 73.56 -43.76 21.38
N THR A 19 74.33 -44.10 20.33
CA THR A 19 73.87 -44.13 18.92
C THR A 19 73.75 -45.55 18.36
N SER A 20 73.19 -46.48 19.13
CA SER A 20 72.89 -47.84 18.65
C SER A 20 71.56 -48.35 19.18
N CYS A 21 70.48 -47.87 18.57
CA CYS A 21 69.22 -48.60 18.52
C CYS A 21 68.67 -48.53 17.09
N SER A 22 69.11 -49.48 16.27
CA SER A 22 68.41 -49.90 15.06
C SER A 22 67.59 -51.14 15.42
N VAL A 23 66.28 -50.98 15.56
CA VAL A 23 65.33 -52.08 15.35
C VAL A 23 64.32 -51.65 14.30
N SER A 24 64.30 -52.47 13.26
CA SER A 24 63.35 -52.53 12.17
C SER A 24 61.89 -52.39 12.63
N GLY A 25 61.17 -51.43 12.05
CA GLY A 25 59.72 -51.37 12.13
C GLY A 25 59.17 -49.96 11.87
N SER A 26 58.51 -49.80 10.73
CA SER A 26 57.76 -48.63 10.26
C SER A 26 58.55 -47.42 9.74
N SER A 27 58.53 -47.34 8.42
CA SER A 27 58.80 -46.18 7.58
C SER A 27 58.09 -44.92 8.09
N GLN A 28 58.86 -44.00 8.65
CA GLN A 28 58.43 -42.63 8.90
C GLN A 28 58.60 -41.84 7.60
N GLY A 29 57.57 -41.91 6.74
CA GLY A 29 57.32 -40.87 5.76
C GLY A 29 56.64 -39.71 6.50
N THR A 30 57.33 -38.59 6.65
CA THR A 30 56.73 -37.30 7.04
C THR A 30 55.85 -36.80 5.90
N ALA A 31 54.71 -37.46 5.70
CA ALA A 31 53.60 -36.86 4.98
C ALA A 31 53.04 -35.77 5.89
N GLN A 32 53.27 -34.50 5.53
CA GLN A 32 52.41 -33.43 6.02
C GLN A 32 50.96 -33.91 5.89
N PRO A 33 50.12 -33.74 6.93
CA PRO A 33 48.73 -34.13 6.82
C PRO A 33 48.15 -33.47 5.56
N ASP A 34 47.63 -34.32 4.66
CA ASP A 34 47.09 -33.87 3.38
C ASP A 34 46.05 -32.78 3.69
N TYR A 35 46.28 -31.57 3.16
CA TYR A 35 45.43 -30.40 3.39
C TYR A 35 43.96 -30.73 3.09
N LYS A 36 43.73 -31.67 2.16
CA LYS A 36 42.41 -32.19 1.82
C LYS A 36 41.74 -32.94 2.97
N SER A 37 42.50 -33.75 3.72
CA SER A 37 42.02 -34.52 4.88
C SER A 37 41.79 -33.63 6.10
N ILE A 38 42.63 -32.62 6.32
CA ILE A 38 42.36 -31.61 7.37
C ILE A 38 41.13 -30.79 7.00
N LYS A 39 40.99 -30.38 5.73
CA LYS A 39 39.82 -29.63 5.25
C LYS A 39 38.53 -30.42 5.42
N SER A 40 38.51 -31.71 5.07
CA SER A 40 37.31 -32.54 5.27
C SER A 40 36.98 -32.69 6.76
N MET A 41 37.99 -32.92 7.60
CA MET A 41 37.78 -33.00 9.06
C MET A 41 37.23 -31.70 9.65
N VAL A 42 37.74 -30.54 9.22
CA VAL A 42 37.23 -29.23 9.67
C VAL A 42 35.81 -28.98 9.17
N ILE A 43 35.48 -29.37 7.93
CA ILE A 43 34.12 -29.28 7.40
C ILE A 43 33.17 -30.19 8.20
N ASP A 44 33.58 -31.41 8.51
CA ASP A 44 32.78 -32.35 9.28
C ASP A 44 32.52 -31.82 10.70
N ILE A 45 33.54 -31.26 11.36
CA ILE A 45 33.42 -30.59 12.66
C ILE A 45 32.42 -29.43 12.59
N LEU A 46 32.50 -28.57 11.57
CA LEU A 46 31.56 -27.45 11.38
C LEU A 46 30.13 -27.91 11.09
N GLN A 47 29.96 -29.09 10.48
CA GLN A 47 28.65 -29.67 10.18
C GLN A 47 28.02 -30.40 11.38
N THR A 48 28.80 -30.74 12.41
CA THR A 48 28.28 -31.36 13.64
C THR A 48 27.24 -30.48 14.34
N ASP A 49 26.32 -31.14 15.03
CA ASP A 49 25.29 -30.46 15.82
C ASP A 49 25.88 -29.66 16.98
N GLU A 50 27.05 -30.06 17.49
CA GLU A 50 27.78 -29.35 18.54
C GLU A 50 28.32 -28.01 18.04
N ALA A 51 28.93 -27.98 16.86
CA ALA A 51 29.39 -26.73 16.24
C ALA A 51 28.22 -25.79 15.91
N LYS A 52 27.11 -26.31 15.37
CA LYS A 52 25.89 -25.51 15.13
C LYS A 52 25.33 -24.93 16.42
N LYS A 53 25.29 -25.71 17.50
CA LYS A 53 24.84 -25.23 18.83
C LYS A 53 25.80 -24.19 19.42
N ALA A 54 27.11 -24.38 19.26
CA ALA A 54 28.12 -23.42 19.72
C ALA A 54 28.00 -22.09 18.98
N VAL A 55 27.84 -22.12 17.66
CA VAL A 55 27.60 -20.92 16.83
C VAL A 55 26.27 -20.26 17.22
N ALA A 56 25.19 -21.02 17.40
CA ALA A 56 23.90 -20.47 17.83
C ALA A 56 23.98 -19.85 19.24
N LYS A 57 24.82 -20.38 20.13
CA LYS A 57 25.08 -19.80 21.46
C LYS A 57 25.90 -18.51 21.37
N MET A 58 26.88 -18.48 20.47
CA MET A 58 27.70 -17.30 20.20
C MET A 58 26.87 -16.18 19.52
N MET A 59 25.97 -16.51 18.59
CA MET A 59 25.04 -15.54 17.97
C MET A 59 24.03 -14.94 18.96
N LYS A 60 23.84 -15.54 20.12
CA LYS A 60 23.01 -14.99 21.21
C LYS A 60 23.81 -14.11 22.18
N ASP A 61 25.13 -14.08 22.07
CA ASP A 61 25.98 -13.19 22.85
C ASP A 61 25.88 -11.77 22.28
N GLU A 62 25.46 -10.81 23.10
CA GLU A 62 25.29 -9.40 22.72
C GLU A 62 26.61 -8.81 22.19
N LYS A 63 27.76 -9.20 22.75
CA LYS A 63 29.08 -8.73 22.29
C LYS A 63 29.42 -9.24 20.90
N PHE A 64 28.98 -10.45 20.58
CA PHE A 64 29.17 -11.03 19.25
C PHE A 64 28.22 -10.38 18.25
N GLN A 65 26.95 -10.16 18.61
CA GLN A 65 25.97 -9.45 17.76
C GLN A 65 26.42 -8.03 17.43
N GLU A 66 26.98 -7.31 18.40
CA GLU A 66 27.52 -5.97 18.21
C GLU A 66 28.75 -5.98 17.28
N SER A 67 29.57 -7.03 17.33
CA SER A 67 30.73 -7.20 16.43
C SER A 67 30.35 -7.66 15.01
N VAL A 68 29.18 -8.29 14.84
CA VAL A 68 28.60 -8.65 13.55
C VAL A 68 27.83 -7.43 13.03
N VAL A 69 28.55 -6.34 12.81
CA VAL A 69 27.98 -5.17 12.13
C VAL A 69 27.79 -5.53 10.67
N LEU A 70 26.54 -5.80 10.29
CA LEU A 70 26.17 -5.90 8.88
C LEU A 70 26.44 -4.55 8.21
N ASP A 71 27.02 -4.60 7.01
CA ASP A 71 27.27 -3.42 6.19
C ASP A 71 26.01 -2.55 6.08
N HIS A 72 26.16 -1.26 6.41
CA HIS A 72 25.03 -0.32 6.49
C HIS A 72 24.28 -0.20 5.16
N ASP A 73 24.99 -0.29 4.03
CA ASP A 73 24.38 -0.19 2.70
C ASP A 73 23.56 -1.43 2.37
N THR A 74 24.06 -2.61 2.75
CA THR A 74 23.32 -3.88 2.63
C THR A 74 22.07 -3.85 3.50
N VAL A 75 22.17 -3.46 4.78
CA VAL A 75 21.02 -3.37 5.70
C VAL A 75 19.98 -2.38 5.17
N ARG A 76 20.43 -1.20 4.71
CA ARG A 76 19.55 -0.18 4.15
C ARG A 76 18.84 -0.67 2.90
N THR A 77 19.56 -1.30 1.98
CA THR A 77 19.01 -1.81 0.72
C THR A 77 18.02 -2.93 0.97
N THR A 78 18.37 -3.89 1.83
CA THR A 78 17.46 -4.97 2.21
C THR A 78 16.22 -4.43 2.93
N LEU A 79 16.36 -3.43 3.80
CA LEU A 79 15.21 -2.81 4.45
C LEU A 79 14.30 -2.10 3.44
N ILE A 80 14.85 -1.32 2.52
CA ILE A 80 14.08 -0.64 1.47
C ILE A 80 13.37 -1.68 0.58
N GLN A 81 14.07 -2.72 0.14
CA GLN A 81 13.50 -3.77 -0.70
C GLN A 81 12.41 -4.55 0.04
N SER A 82 12.62 -4.84 1.32
CA SER A 82 11.66 -5.52 2.18
C SER A 82 10.39 -4.68 2.39
N ILE A 83 10.55 -3.37 2.59
CA ILE A 83 9.43 -2.43 2.76
C ILE A 83 8.69 -2.17 1.44
N ALA A 84 9.43 -2.02 0.34
CA ALA A 84 8.88 -1.73 -0.98
C ALA A 84 8.23 -2.95 -1.64
N ASN A 85 8.50 -4.17 -1.15
CA ASN A 85 7.90 -5.38 -1.68
C ASN A 85 6.42 -5.48 -1.26
N PRO A 86 5.45 -5.36 -2.20
CA PRO A 86 4.02 -5.40 -1.89
C PRO A 86 3.55 -6.77 -1.38
N ASN A 87 4.37 -7.81 -1.53
CA ASN A 87 4.07 -9.17 -1.07
C ASN A 87 4.72 -9.51 0.28
N ASN A 88 5.38 -8.56 0.94
CA ASN A 88 5.94 -8.81 2.26
C ASN A 88 4.83 -8.97 3.31
N PRO A 89 4.65 -10.16 3.93
CA PRO A 89 3.61 -10.39 4.92
C PRO A 89 3.80 -9.53 6.18
N GLN A 90 5.04 -9.25 6.58
CA GLN A 90 5.34 -8.40 7.74
C GLN A 90 4.91 -6.96 7.49
N MET A 91 5.05 -6.47 6.26
CA MET A 91 4.59 -5.14 5.89
C MET A 91 3.06 -5.05 5.89
N LYS A 92 2.37 -6.06 5.34
CA LYS A 92 0.90 -6.13 5.38
C LYS A 92 0.37 -6.15 6.82
N GLU A 93 1.04 -6.86 7.72
CA GLU A 93 0.67 -6.90 9.13
C GLU A 93 0.99 -5.58 9.84
N ALA A 94 2.12 -4.95 9.54
CA ALA A 94 2.46 -3.63 10.07
C ALA A 94 1.42 -2.57 9.69
N PHE A 95 0.90 -2.58 8.47
CA PHE A 95 -0.18 -1.68 8.05
C PHE A 95 -1.50 -1.88 8.81
N ARG A 96 -1.72 -3.06 9.41
CA ARG A 96 -2.91 -3.34 10.24
C ARG A 96 -2.74 -2.89 11.69
N ASP A 97 -1.51 -2.66 12.15
CA ASP A 97 -1.29 -2.10 13.48
C ASP A 97 -1.73 -0.63 13.52
N PRO A 98 -2.71 -0.26 14.36
CA PRO A 98 -3.18 1.11 14.47
C PRO A 98 -2.10 2.11 14.91
N LYS A 99 -1.09 1.67 15.68
CA LYS A 99 0.01 2.56 16.09
C LYS A 99 0.88 2.93 14.90
N PHE A 100 1.33 1.93 14.14
CA PHE A 100 2.08 2.14 12.91
C PHE A 100 1.27 2.95 11.89
N ALA A 101 0.02 2.57 11.63
CA ALA A 101 -0.86 3.28 10.70
C ALA A 101 -1.10 4.74 11.12
N SER A 102 -1.26 5.03 12.42
CA SER A 102 -1.44 6.39 12.93
C SER A 102 -0.20 7.26 12.70
N VAL A 103 0.99 6.74 13.03
CA VAL A 103 2.25 7.46 12.80
C VAL A 103 2.46 7.70 11.31
N LEU A 104 2.29 6.66 10.49
CA LEU A 104 2.42 6.79 9.05
C LEU A 104 1.43 7.81 8.47
N ALA A 105 0.15 7.72 8.82
CA ALA A 105 -0.86 8.66 8.37
C ALA A 105 -0.55 10.10 8.79
N LYS A 106 -0.04 10.32 10.00
CA LYS A 106 0.41 11.65 10.47
C LYS A 106 1.56 12.17 9.62
N THR A 107 2.55 11.34 9.32
CA THR A 107 3.70 11.73 8.49
C THR A 107 3.31 12.00 7.04
N MET A 108 2.34 11.25 6.50
CA MET A 108 1.88 11.41 5.12
C MET A 108 0.83 12.51 4.95
N LYS A 109 0.27 13.05 6.02
CA LYS A 109 -0.90 13.95 5.99
C LYS A 109 -0.76 15.12 5.03
N ASP A 110 0.38 15.81 5.07
CA ASP A 110 0.58 17.03 4.29
C ASP A 110 0.81 16.73 2.81
N GLU A 111 1.63 15.74 2.48
CA GLU A 111 1.83 15.29 1.10
C GLU A 111 0.54 14.68 0.52
N HIS A 112 -0.17 13.87 1.31
CA HIS A 112 -1.46 13.31 0.90
C HIS A 112 -2.49 14.41 0.63
N LYS A 113 -2.52 15.48 1.44
CA LYS A 113 -3.36 16.66 1.16
C LYS A 113 -2.97 17.35 -0.14
N LYS A 114 -1.68 17.48 -0.46
CA LYS A 114 -1.22 18.06 -1.73
C LYS A 114 -1.70 17.21 -2.90
N VAL A 115 -1.47 15.90 -2.84
CA VAL A 115 -1.92 14.94 -3.87
C VAL A 115 -3.42 15.06 -4.10
N ILE A 116 -4.25 15.05 -3.04
CA ILE A 116 -5.71 15.24 -3.19
C ILE A 116 -6.04 16.58 -3.84
N LYS A 117 -5.39 17.67 -3.42
CA LYS A 117 -5.64 19.01 -3.99
C LYS A 117 -5.28 19.10 -5.46
N ASP A 118 -4.23 18.42 -5.88
CA ASP A 118 -3.80 18.42 -7.27
C ASP A 118 -4.69 17.49 -8.09
N LEU A 119 -5.09 16.33 -7.56
CA LEU A 119 -6.10 15.47 -8.17
C LEU A 119 -7.45 16.19 -8.35
N MET A 120 -7.88 17.05 -7.42
CA MET A 120 -9.12 17.84 -7.61
C MET A 120 -9.05 18.78 -8.82
N LYS A 121 -7.87 19.15 -9.30
CA LYS A 121 -7.68 19.95 -10.51
C LYS A 121 -7.52 19.10 -11.77
N ASP A 122 -7.31 17.80 -11.60
CA ASP A 122 -7.13 16.87 -12.70
C ASP A 122 -8.49 16.52 -13.37
N PRO A 123 -8.60 16.60 -14.71
CA PRO A 123 -9.85 16.32 -15.41
C PRO A 123 -10.38 14.89 -15.24
N GLU A 124 -9.51 13.88 -15.13
CA GLU A 124 -9.95 12.50 -14.97
C GLU A 124 -10.52 12.26 -13.59
N TYR A 125 -9.85 12.78 -12.56
CA TYR A 125 -10.35 12.73 -11.19
C TYR A 125 -11.67 13.51 -11.02
N GLN A 126 -11.80 14.68 -11.66
CA GLN A 126 -13.06 15.43 -11.68
C GLN A 126 -14.20 14.63 -12.32
N ARG A 127 -13.94 13.91 -13.42
CA ARG A 127 -14.95 13.03 -14.05
C ARG A 127 -15.38 11.91 -13.11
N MET A 128 -14.44 11.27 -12.42
CA MET A 128 -14.77 10.27 -11.41
C MET A 128 -15.61 10.87 -10.28
N LEU A 129 -15.27 12.08 -9.81
CA LEU A 129 -16.03 12.76 -8.77
C LEU A 129 -17.45 13.13 -9.22
N ILE A 130 -17.62 13.57 -10.47
CA ILE A 130 -18.96 13.81 -11.06
C ILE A 130 -19.78 12.53 -11.11
N THR A 131 -19.16 11.40 -11.45
CA THR A 131 -19.85 10.10 -11.43
C THR A 131 -20.33 9.75 -10.03
N VAL A 132 -19.52 10.01 -9.00
CA VAL A 132 -19.93 9.82 -7.59
C VAL A 132 -21.07 10.78 -7.20
N MET A 133 -21.04 12.03 -7.68
CA MET A 133 -22.12 12.99 -7.43
C MET A 133 -23.44 12.65 -8.15
N ARG A 134 -23.43 11.74 -9.13
CA ARG A 134 -24.64 11.23 -9.78
C ARG A 134 -25.28 10.05 -9.05
N ASP A 135 -24.80 9.73 -7.86
CA ASP A 135 -25.40 8.69 -7.02
C ASP A 135 -26.83 9.10 -6.59
N PRO A 136 -27.81 8.16 -6.56
CA PRO A 136 -29.18 8.43 -6.15
C PRO A 136 -29.32 9.05 -4.75
N GLU A 137 -28.41 8.77 -3.82
CA GLU A 137 -28.43 9.40 -2.50
C GLU A 137 -28.07 10.88 -2.58
N PHE A 138 -27.08 11.23 -3.39
CA PHE A 138 -26.71 12.62 -3.63
C PHE A 138 -27.85 13.37 -4.34
N GLU A 139 -28.48 12.73 -5.34
CA GLU A 139 -29.65 13.30 -6.02
C GLU A 139 -30.80 13.58 -5.05
N ARG A 140 -31.12 12.64 -4.15
CA ARG A 140 -32.15 12.84 -3.12
C ARG A 140 -31.83 14.02 -2.21
N ASN A 141 -30.57 14.14 -1.78
CA ASN A 141 -30.13 15.26 -0.95
C ASN A 141 -30.23 16.59 -1.70
N LEU A 142 -29.87 16.61 -2.99
CA LEU A 142 -30.01 17.80 -3.84
C LEU A 142 -31.49 18.19 -4.05
N LEU A 143 -32.37 17.22 -4.30
CA LEU A 143 -33.81 17.44 -4.40
C LEU A 143 -34.41 17.97 -3.09
N ALA A 144 -33.94 17.47 -1.94
CA ALA A 144 -34.34 17.98 -0.63
C ALA A 144 -33.89 19.43 -0.43
N LEU A 145 -32.67 19.77 -0.86
CA LEU A 145 -32.16 21.15 -0.82
C LEU A 145 -32.97 22.09 -1.71
N MET A 146 -33.35 21.66 -2.92
CA MET A 146 -34.23 22.46 -3.79
C MET A 146 -35.63 22.66 -3.20
N LYS A 147 -36.10 21.73 -2.36
CA LYS A 147 -37.38 21.87 -1.65
C LYS A 147 -37.27 22.73 -0.39
N SER A 148 -36.07 23.10 0.03
CA SER A 148 -35.85 23.92 1.23
C SER A 148 -36.47 25.31 1.10
N SER A 149 -36.82 25.92 2.24
CA SER A 149 -37.40 27.27 2.28
C SER A 149 -36.50 28.31 1.62
N ALA A 150 -35.19 28.23 1.86
CA ALA A 150 -34.21 29.16 1.32
C ALA A 150 -34.17 29.12 -0.22
N TYR A 151 -34.14 27.91 -0.79
CA TYR A 151 -34.16 27.75 -2.25
C TYR A 151 -35.50 28.20 -2.84
N ARG A 152 -36.64 27.88 -2.20
CA ARG A 152 -37.97 28.35 -2.62
C ARG A 152 -38.06 29.87 -2.64
N GLN A 153 -37.45 30.58 -1.71
CA GLN A 153 -37.44 32.03 -1.69
C GLN A 153 -36.67 32.61 -2.89
N GLN A 154 -35.51 32.03 -3.22
CA GLN A 154 -34.77 32.38 -4.44
C GLN A 154 -35.58 32.05 -5.71
N THR A 155 -36.20 30.87 -5.76
CA THR A 155 -37.07 30.48 -6.88
C THR A 155 -38.25 31.43 -7.04
N LYS A 156 -38.89 31.86 -5.94
CA LYS A 156 -39.97 32.86 -5.97
C LYS A 156 -39.48 34.18 -6.54
N GLN A 157 -38.30 34.64 -6.14
CA GLN A 157 -37.72 35.88 -6.66
C GLN A 157 -37.45 35.79 -8.17
N ILE A 158 -36.80 34.71 -8.62
CA ILE A 158 -36.57 34.45 -10.05
C ILE A 158 -37.89 34.40 -10.82
N MET A 159 -38.93 33.79 -10.25
CA MET A 159 -40.24 33.71 -10.88
C MET A 159 -40.91 35.09 -10.98
N MET A 160 -40.80 35.92 -9.94
CA MET A 160 -41.29 37.31 -9.99
C MET A 160 -40.56 38.14 -11.04
N GLU A 161 -39.24 38.02 -11.15
CA GLU A 161 -38.43 38.69 -12.17
C GLU A 161 -38.79 38.21 -13.58
N THR A 162 -39.02 36.90 -13.74
CA THR A 162 -39.43 36.31 -15.01
C THR A 162 -40.81 36.83 -15.43
N LEU A 163 -41.77 36.96 -14.51
CA LEU A 163 -43.09 37.54 -14.78
C LEU A 163 -43.02 39.03 -15.15
N GLN A 164 -41.99 39.74 -14.67
CA GLN A 164 -41.75 41.14 -15.00
C GLN A 164 -40.99 41.32 -16.31
N SER A 165 -40.46 40.24 -16.90
CA SER A 165 -39.78 40.29 -18.19
C SER A 165 -40.75 40.71 -19.31
N PRO A 166 -40.41 41.72 -20.13
CA PRO A 166 -41.25 42.17 -21.24
C PRO A 166 -41.68 41.05 -22.18
N ILE A 167 -40.78 40.10 -22.45
CA ILE A 167 -41.05 38.93 -23.31
C ILE A 167 -42.13 38.04 -22.69
N PHE A 168 -42.07 37.83 -21.37
CA PHE A 168 -43.05 37.01 -20.68
C PHE A 168 -44.40 37.72 -20.57
N GLN A 169 -44.40 39.03 -20.32
CA GLN A 169 -45.61 39.85 -20.30
C GLN A 169 -46.32 39.83 -21.66
N GLU A 170 -45.58 39.99 -22.76
CA GLU A 170 -46.13 39.92 -24.11
C GLU A 170 -46.74 38.54 -24.41
N GLN A 171 -46.06 37.46 -24.04
CA GLN A 171 -46.58 36.10 -24.18
C GLN A 171 -47.84 35.87 -23.34
N LEU A 172 -47.86 36.39 -22.11
CA LEU A 172 -49.01 36.31 -21.21
C LEU A 172 -50.20 37.08 -21.78
N MET A 173 -49.98 38.29 -22.30
CA MET A 173 -51.02 39.10 -22.93
C MET A 173 -51.56 38.40 -24.19
N THR A 174 -50.69 37.85 -25.02
CA THR A 174 -51.08 37.08 -26.22
C THR A 174 -51.92 35.85 -25.84
N LEU A 175 -51.53 35.13 -24.78
CA LEU A 175 -52.31 34.01 -24.25
C LEU A 175 -53.68 34.45 -23.72
N MET A 176 -53.74 35.56 -22.99
CA MET A 176 -55.00 36.13 -22.51
C MET A 176 -55.91 36.51 -23.67
N THR A 177 -55.38 37.18 -24.70
CA THR A 177 -56.15 37.55 -25.90
C THR A 177 -56.72 36.33 -26.60
N ARG A 178 -55.92 35.28 -26.84
CA ARG A 178 -56.42 34.03 -27.43
C ARG A 178 -57.47 33.34 -26.56
N ALA A 179 -57.26 33.27 -25.24
CA ALA A 179 -58.23 32.66 -24.32
C ALA A 179 -59.56 33.43 -24.33
N THR A 180 -59.52 34.77 -24.38
CA THR A 180 -60.73 35.58 -24.55
C THR A 180 -61.38 35.40 -25.92
N GLU A 181 -60.61 35.31 -27.00
CA GLU A 181 -61.15 35.01 -28.34
C GLU A 181 -61.82 33.64 -28.41
N GLU A 182 -61.28 32.62 -27.73
CA GLU A 182 -61.90 31.30 -27.61
C GLU A 182 -63.18 31.31 -26.77
N MET A 183 -63.23 32.11 -25.70
CA MET A 183 -64.46 32.29 -24.91
C MET A 183 -65.52 33.14 -25.63
N LEU A 184 -65.10 34.10 -26.45
CA LEU A 184 -65.97 35.00 -27.22
C LEU A 184 -66.41 34.40 -28.56
N LYS A 185 -65.72 33.38 -29.07
CA LYS A 185 -66.22 32.58 -30.19
C LYS A 185 -67.55 31.94 -29.76
N PRO A 186 -68.66 32.20 -30.48
CA PRO A 186 -69.90 31.55 -30.17
C PRO A 186 -69.68 30.03 -30.28
N LYS A 187 -70.03 29.27 -29.24
CA LYS A 187 -70.46 27.88 -29.43
C LYS A 187 -71.67 27.95 -30.36
N SER A 188 -71.45 27.90 -31.68
CA SER A 188 -72.52 27.85 -32.64
C SER A 188 -73.29 26.56 -32.38
N LYS A 189 -74.48 26.71 -31.81
CA LYS A 189 -75.56 25.75 -31.87
C LYS A 189 -75.66 25.22 -33.31
N GLY A 190 -75.31 23.95 -33.52
CA GLY A 190 -76.01 23.15 -34.50
C GLY A 190 -77.38 22.82 -33.92
N LYS A 191 -78.44 23.52 -34.35
CA LYS A 191 -79.82 23.08 -34.09
C LYS A 191 -80.74 23.36 -35.29
N LYS A 192 -81.05 22.29 -36.03
CA LYS A 192 -82.33 21.97 -36.73
C LYS A 192 -82.10 20.60 -37.38
N GLY A 193 -82.86 19.54 -37.16
CA GLY A 193 -84.21 19.38 -36.62
C GLY A 193 -85.04 18.59 -37.63
N ASN A 194 -85.27 17.30 -37.38
CA ASN A 194 -86.35 16.43 -37.89
C ASN A 194 -86.07 15.04 -37.29
N GLY A 195 -86.93 14.27 -36.65
CA GLY A 195 -88.38 14.20 -36.58
C GLY A 195 -88.67 12.73 -36.24
N GLY A 196 -89.72 12.46 -35.46
CA GLY A 196 -90.33 11.12 -35.40
C GLY A 196 -89.82 10.18 -34.32
N GLY A 197 -90.62 10.10 -33.24
CA GLY A 197 -91.30 8.85 -32.86
C GLY A 197 -90.48 7.69 -32.27
N GLY A 198 -91.01 7.13 -31.17
CA GLY A 198 -90.82 5.71 -30.87
C GLY A 198 -90.29 5.41 -29.48
N SER A 199 -91.22 5.35 -28.52
CA SER A 199 -91.47 4.23 -27.61
C SER A 199 -90.32 3.32 -27.12
N ALA A 200 -90.39 3.07 -25.80
CA ALA A 200 -90.29 1.76 -25.15
C ALA A 200 -89.02 1.41 -24.35
N GLY A 201 -89.28 1.05 -23.08
CA GLY A 201 -88.55 0.07 -22.27
C GLY A 201 -87.26 0.58 -21.63
N GLY A 202 -87.07 0.63 -20.31
CA GLY A 202 -87.56 -0.27 -19.28
C GLY A 202 -86.61 -1.46 -19.13
N GLY A 203 -85.89 -1.54 -18.00
CA GLY A 203 -85.25 -2.78 -17.58
C GLY A 203 -84.02 -2.64 -16.70
N GLY A 204 -84.20 -3.00 -15.42
CA GLY A 204 -83.26 -3.85 -14.66
C GLY A 204 -82.08 -3.18 -13.99
#